data_AF-A0A9P5P2R8-F1
#
_entry.id   AF-A0A9P5P2R8-F1
#
_cell.length_a   1.000
_cell.length_b   1.000
_cell.length_c   1.000
_cell.angle_alpha   90.00
_cell.angle_beta   90.00
_cell.angle_gamma   90.00
#
_symmetry.space_group_name_H-M   'P 1'
#
loop_
_entity.id
_entity.type
_entity.pdbx_description
1 polymer ?
#
loop_
_entity_poly.entity_id
_entity_poly.type
_entity_poly.pdbx_seq_one_letter_code
_entity_poly.pdbx_strand_id
1 'polypeptide(L)'
;MSSSPNDVEILAEVLTQDILPKASSSILWIVVSITISMALLQRVLFPCVTLSSLRMTIDAANELLKGHEAAIHTMHTSIVSDGCVDCTDCLRRCIDYKENWLQIDKVAHRIYERDRNSSWTVYLSLTRVCMISSSYKRMRALQDNIEHSIALSSKQHNEWKLDSTTQLRRRNISNPQSSPDI
;
A
#
# COMPACT_ATOMS: atom_id res chain seq x y z
N MET A 1 -29.26 14.56 70.21
CA MET A 1 -28.51 13.37 69.76
C MET A 1 -27.15 13.88 69.29
N SER A 2 -26.11 13.78 70.12
CA SER A 2 -24.77 14.27 69.81
C SER A 2 -24.00 13.19 69.06
N SER A 3 -23.82 13.38 67.75
CA SER A 3 -22.85 12.63 66.96
C SER A 3 -21.44 12.99 67.45
N SER A 4 -20.72 11.98 67.95
CA SER A 4 -19.38 12.12 68.51
C SER A 4 -18.39 12.52 67.41
N PRO A 5 -17.50 13.50 67.64
CA PRO A 5 -16.47 13.89 66.67
C PRO A 5 -15.50 12.75 66.32
N ASN A 6 -15.46 11.70 67.15
CA ASN A 6 -14.59 10.53 66.94
C ASN A 6 -15.05 9.63 65.79
N ASP A 7 -16.34 9.64 65.43
CA ASP A 7 -16.85 8.73 64.38
C ASP A 7 -16.40 9.18 62.97
N VAL A 8 -16.17 10.49 62.78
CA VAL A 8 -15.68 11.06 61.52
C VAL A 8 -14.18 10.85 61.38
N GLU A 9 -13.41 10.92 62.47
CA GLU A 9 -11.97 10.62 62.47
C GLU A 9 -11.70 9.13 62.23
N ILE A 10 -12.46 8.23 62.86
CA ILE A 10 -12.33 6.78 62.64
C ILE A 10 -12.70 6.43 61.19
N LEU A 11 -13.75 7.05 60.64
CA LEU A 11 -14.12 6.84 59.24
C LEU A 11 -13.07 7.41 58.27
N ALA A 12 -12.45 8.55 58.60
CA ALA A 12 -11.36 9.12 57.82
C ALA A 12 -10.07 8.30 57.89
N GLU A 13 -9.75 7.69 59.03
CA GLU A 13 -8.60 6.78 59.19
C GLU A 13 -8.80 5.46 58.47
N VAL A 14 -10.02 4.89 58.53
CA VAL A 14 -10.39 3.68 57.76
C VAL A 14 -10.40 3.99 56.26
N LEU A 15 -10.95 5.12 55.82
CA LEU A 15 -10.91 5.51 54.40
C LEU A 15 -9.48 5.79 53.92
N THR A 16 -8.63 6.43 54.71
CA THR A 16 -7.25 6.73 54.29
C THR A 16 -6.34 5.50 54.32
N GLN A 17 -6.65 4.48 55.13
CA GLN A 17 -5.92 3.21 55.12
C GLN A 17 -6.45 2.18 54.11
N ASP A 18 -7.75 2.18 53.78
CA ASP A 18 -8.34 1.24 52.82
C ASP A 18 -8.47 1.78 51.38
N ILE A 19 -8.57 3.10 51.16
CA ILE A 19 -8.69 3.69 49.80
C ILE A 19 -7.35 4.14 49.24
N LEU A 20 -6.35 4.34 50.10
CA LEU A 20 -4.97 4.34 49.65
C LEU A 20 -4.48 2.89 49.78
N PRO A 21 -4.52 2.06 48.72
CA PRO A 21 -3.73 0.85 48.76
C PRO A 21 -2.29 1.30 48.91
N LYS A 22 -1.78 1.13 50.13
CA LYS A 22 -0.39 1.30 50.55
C LYS A 22 0.43 0.16 49.97
N ALA A 23 0.32 0.00 48.65
CA ALA A 23 0.96 -0.92 47.75
C ALA A 23 0.31 -0.77 46.35
N SER A 24 0.30 0.42 45.76
CA SER A 24 0.30 0.49 44.29
C SER A 24 1.62 -0.17 43.86
N SER A 25 1.58 -1.48 43.60
CA SER A 25 2.78 -2.30 43.44
C SER A 25 3.70 -1.65 42.41
N SER A 26 5.00 -1.55 42.71
CA SER A 26 5.97 -1.00 41.73
C SER A 26 5.86 -1.73 40.39
N ILE A 27 5.46 -3.00 40.44
CA ILE A 27 5.13 -3.86 39.31
C ILE A 27 4.04 -3.24 38.43
N LEU A 28 2.93 -2.73 38.99
CA LEU A 28 1.86 -2.09 38.21
C LEU A 28 2.37 -0.85 37.47
N TRP A 29 3.14 0.00 38.16
CA TRP A 29 3.74 1.20 37.55
C TRP A 29 4.77 0.87 36.47
N ILE A 30 5.55 -0.20 36.65
CA ILE A 30 6.48 -0.71 35.63
C ILE A 30 5.69 -1.22 34.41
N VAL A 31 4.61 -1.98 34.60
CA VAL A 31 3.78 -2.49 33.49
C VAL A 31 3.12 -1.33 32.73
N VAL A 32 2.58 -0.33 33.43
CA VAL A 32 2.01 0.89 32.82
C VAL A 32 3.08 1.68 32.07
N SER A 33 4.27 1.85 32.64
CA SER A 33 5.42 2.51 32.01
C SER A 33 5.85 1.80 30.72
N ILE A 34 5.98 0.47 30.76
CA ILE A 34 6.36 -0.34 29.59
C ILE A 34 5.30 -0.25 28.50
N THR A 35 4.01 -0.33 28.85
CA THR A 35 2.92 -0.24 27.86
C THR A 35 2.82 1.14 27.21
N ILE A 36 2.98 2.23 27.97
CA ILE A 36 3.04 3.58 27.42
C ILE A 36 4.26 3.74 26.50
N SER A 37 5.43 3.25 26.94
CA SER A 37 6.67 3.30 26.15
C SER A 37 6.56 2.51 24.85
N MET A 38 5.99 1.29 24.89
CA MET A 38 5.67 0.48 23.71
C MET A 38 4.71 1.21 22.77
N ALA A 39 3.64 1.81 23.30
CA ALA A 39 2.68 2.54 22.49
C ALA A 39 3.32 3.77 21.81
N LEU A 40 4.21 4.49 22.49
CA LEU A 40 4.97 5.60 21.92
C LEU A 40 5.96 5.11 20.86
N LEU A 41 6.72 4.05 21.13
CA LEU A 41 7.63 3.44 20.15
C LEU A 41 6.88 3.01 18.90
N GLN A 42 5.73 2.35 19.03
CA GLN A 42 4.90 1.96 17.90
C GLN A 42 4.43 3.19 17.11
N ARG A 43 4.02 4.28 17.78
CA ARG A 43 3.59 5.52 17.09
C ARG A 43 4.72 6.30 16.43
N VAL A 44 5.97 6.10 16.82
CA VAL A 44 7.13 6.75 16.18
C VAL A 44 7.71 5.85 15.09
N LEU A 45 8.02 4.59 15.41
CA LEU A 45 8.71 3.67 14.51
C LEU A 45 7.80 3.19 13.38
N PHE A 46 6.54 2.86 13.66
CA PHE A 46 5.65 2.32 12.64
C PHE A 46 5.42 3.34 11.50
N PRO A 47 5.11 4.62 11.76
CA PRO A 47 5.00 5.61 10.69
C PRO A 47 6.31 5.86 9.95
N CYS A 48 7.46 5.89 10.63
CA CYS A 48 8.76 6.04 9.97
C CYS A 48 9.04 4.91 8.99
N VAL A 49 8.89 3.66 9.45
CA VAL A 49 9.12 2.47 8.63
C VAL A 49 8.09 2.42 7.49
N THR A 50 6.82 2.70 7.78
CA THR A 50 5.76 2.69 6.76
C THR A 50 5.94 3.81 5.74
N LEU A 51 6.40 4.99 6.14
CA LEU A 51 6.65 6.11 5.22
C LEU A 51 7.87 5.83 4.32
N SER A 52 8.93 5.25 4.88
CA SER A 52 10.09 4.79 4.11
C SER A 52 9.69 3.68 3.12
N SER A 53 8.91 2.70 3.58
CA SER A 53 8.38 1.64 2.73
C SER A 53 7.46 2.17 1.65
N LEU A 54 6.58 3.14 1.97
CA LEU A 54 5.71 3.82 1.02
C LEU A 54 6.54 4.50 -0.07
N ARG A 55 7.63 5.18 0.29
CA ARG A 55 8.51 5.84 -0.70
C ARG A 55 9.17 4.83 -1.64
N MET A 56 9.73 3.75 -1.10
CA MET A 56 10.28 2.66 -1.92
C MET A 56 9.22 2.03 -2.84
N THR A 57 7.98 1.90 -2.35
CA THR A 57 6.87 1.33 -3.14
C THR A 57 6.41 2.31 -4.22
N ILE A 58 6.39 3.63 -3.94
CA ILE A 58 6.10 4.67 -4.94
C ILE A 58 7.12 4.61 -6.08
N ASP A 59 8.41 4.50 -5.76
CA ASP A 59 9.49 4.41 -6.74
C ASP A 59 9.39 3.12 -7.56
N ALA A 60 9.16 1.97 -6.91
CA ALA A 60 8.97 0.69 -7.59
C ALA A 60 7.74 0.69 -8.52
N ALA A 61 6.61 1.23 -8.06
CA ALA A 61 5.41 1.36 -8.88
C ALA A 61 5.61 2.30 -10.07
N ASN A 62 6.40 3.37 -9.93
CA ASN A 62 6.75 4.27 -11.02
C ASN A 62 7.59 3.56 -12.10
N GLU A 63 8.58 2.77 -11.69
CA GLU A 63 9.39 1.98 -12.64
C GLU A 63 8.55 0.93 -13.35
N LEU A 64 7.65 0.24 -12.65
CA LEU A 64 6.68 -0.68 -13.27
C LEU A 64 5.75 0.02 -14.26
N LEU A 65 5.26 1.20 -13.92
CA LEU A 65 4.38 1.99 -14.79
C LEU A 65 5.11 2.42 -16.06
N LYS A 66 6.35 2.92 -15.96
CA LYS A 66 7.18 3.26 -17.12
C LYS A 66 7.43 2.05 -18.01
N GLY A 67 7.73 0.90 -17.42
CA GLY A 67 7.91 -0.35 -18.15
C GLY A 67 6.63 -0.78 -18.88
N HIS A 68 5.48 -0.64 -18.23
CA HIS A 68 4.19 -0.96 -18.84
C HIS A 68 3.81 0.01 -19.97
N GLU A 69 4.02 1.32 -19.78
CA GLU A 69 3.81 2.35 -20.80
C GLU A 69 4.68 2.10 -22.04
N ALA A 70 5.96 1.77 -21.83
CA ALA A 70 6.87 1.40 -22.92
C ALA A 70 6.41 0.12 -23.65
N ALA A 71 5.95 -0.89 -22.92
CA ALA A 71 5.43 -2.14 -23.50
C ALA A 71 4.15 -1.93 -24.31
N ILE A 72 3.25 -1.06 -23.86
CA ILE A 72 2.04 -0.68 -24.61
C ILE A 72 2.44 0.07 -25.88
N HIS A 73 3.40 1.00 -25.81
CA HIS A 73 3.88 1.73 -26.98
C HIS A 73 4.53 0.83 -28.04
N THR A 74 5.36 -0.13 -27.64
CA THR A 74 5.96 -1.08 -28.57
C THR A 74 4.90 -1.97 -29.23
N MET A 75 3.94 -2.46 -28.44
CA MET A 75 2.83 -3.28 -28.93
C MET A 75 1.90 -2.51 -29.88
N HIS A 76 1.57 -1.26 -29.57
CA HIS A 76 0.78 -0.40 -30.47
C HIS A 76 1.50 -0.18 -31.81
N THR A 77 2.80 0.06 -31.77
CA THR A 77 3.61 0.28 -32.98
C THR A 77 3.68 -0.98 -33.86
N SER A 78 3.75 -2.18 -33.27
CA SER A 78 3.75 -3.44 -34.04
C SER A 78 2.36 -3.84 -34.54
N ILE A 79 1.30 -3.53 -33.79
CA ILE A 79 -0.10 -3.90 -34.11
C ILE A 79 -0.72 -3.01 -35.18
N VAL A 80 -0.39 -1.72 -35.23
CA VAL A 80 -0.89 -0.82 -36.29
C VAL A 80 -0.47 -1.30 -37.70
N SER A 81 0.58 -2.12 -37.79
CA SER A 81 1.00 -2.77 -39.04
C SER A 81 0.21 -4.04 -39.40
N ASP A 82 -0.55 -4.64 -38.47
CA ASP A 82 -1.18 -5.97 -38.64
C ASP A 82 -2.70 -5.97 -38.35
N GLY A 83 -3.28 -4.81 -38.03
CA GLY A 83 -4.73 -4.59 -38.05
C GLY A 83 -5.54 -5.35 -36.98
N CYS A 84 -4.96 -5.73 -35.84
CA CYS A 84 -5.67 -6.54 -34.85
C CYS A 84 -5.46 -6.11 -33.38
N VAL A 85 -6.59 -5.94 -32.67
CA VAL A 85 -6.77 -5.68 -31.23
C VAL A 85 -6.71 -4.20 -30.83
N ASP A 86 -7.85 -3.74 -30.30
CA ASP A 86 -8.09 -2.42 -29.75
C ASP A 86 -7.23 -2.18 -28.50
N CYS A 87 -6.07 -1.55 -28.69
CA CYS A 87 -5.12 -1.21 -27.62
C CYS A 87 -5.59 -0.01 -26.76
N THR A 88 -6.76 0.58 -27.07
CA THR A 88 -7.27 1.76 -26.37
C THR A 88 -7.61 1.48 -24.91
N ASP A 89 -8.08 0.27 -24.59
CA ASP A 89 -8.37 -0.13 -23.21
C ASP A 89 -7.10 -0.26 -22.35
N CYS A 90 -6.00 -0.75 -22.92
CA CYS A 90 -4.70 -0.83 -22.23
C CYS A 90 -4.15 0.57 -21.96
N LEU A 91 -4.25 1.47 -22.95
CA LEU A 91 -3.84 2.87 -22.81
C LEU A 91 -4.67 3.58 -21.73
N ARG A 92 -5.99 3.39 -21.73
CA ARG A 92 -6.90 3.96 -20.73
C ARG A 92 -6.52 3.51 -19.32
N ARG A 93 -6.32 2.20 -19.09
CA ARG A 93 -5.87 1.69 -17.78
C ARG A 93 -4.51 2.25 -17.37
N CYS A 94 -3.58 2.40 -18.30
CA CYS A 94 -2.28 2.99 -18.02
C CYS A 94 -2.40 4.46 -17.55
N ILE A 95 -3.30 5.24 -18.17
CA ILE A 95 -3.61 6.61 -17.75
C ILE A 95 -4.23 6.61 -16.34
N ASP A 96 -5.20 5.74 -16.08
CA ASP A 96 -5.85 5.62 -14.76
C ASP A 96 -4.83 5.26 -13.66
N TYR A 97 -3.90 4.34 -13.95
CA TYR A 97 -2.82 3.98 -13.03
C TYR A 97 -1.89 5.16 -12.75
N LYS A 98 -1.52 5.92 -13.79
CA LYS A 98 -0.69 7.12 -13.66
C LYS A 98 -1.37 8.19 -12.82
N GLU A 99 -2.66 8.41 -13.02
CA GLU A 99 -3.42 9.36 -12.22
C GLU A 99 -3.49 8.93 -10.74
N ASN A 100 -3.80 7.66 -10.47
CA ASN A 100 -3.86 7.15 -9.11
C ASN A 100 -2.48 7.20 -8.43
N TRP A 101 -1.41 6.89 -9.16
CA TRP A 101 -0.03 7.06 -8.68
C TRP A 101 0.26 8.51 -8.29
N LEU A 102 -0.04 9.48 -9.18
CA LEU A 102 0.14 10.92 -8.92
C LEU A 102 -0.65 11.40 -7.69
N GLN A 103 -1.86 10.89 -7.49
CA GLN A 103 -2.66 11.23 -6.31
C GLN A 103 -1.99 10.73 -5.01
N ILE A 104 -1.48 9.50 -5.01
CA ILE A 104 -0.80 8.93 -3.84
C ILE A 104 0.51 9.66 -3.57
N ASP A 105 1.29 9.97 -4.60
CA ASP A 105 2.54 10.74 -4.48
C ASP A 105 2.29 12.14 -3.88
N LYS A 106 1.28 12.87 -4.37
CA LYS A 106 0.87 14.16 -3.79
C LYS A 106 0.47 14.07 -2.31
N VAL A 107 -0.18 12.98 -1.90
CA VAL A 107 -0.52 12.76 -0.49
C VAL A 107 0.75 12.48 0.33
N ALA A 108 1.64 11.62 -0.15
CA ALA A 108 2.91 11.33 0.50
C ALA A 108 3.77 12.60 0.65
N HIS A 109 3.84 13.43 -0.39
CA HIS A 109 4.55 14.71 -0.37
C HIS A 109 3.97 15.67 0.67
N ARG A 110 2.63 15.82 0.73
CA ARG A 110 1.99 16.65 1.77
C ARG A 110 2.25 16.16 3.18
N ILE A 111 2.31 14.84 3.40
CA ILE A 111 2.66 14.28 4.72
C ILE A 111 4.10 14.68 5.06
N TYR A 112 5.03 14.58 4.12
CA TYR A 112 6.42 14.97 4.32
C TYR A 112 6.58 16.46 4.64
N GLU A 113 5.91 17.33 3.89
CA GLU A 113 5.92 18.78 4.16
C GLU A 113 5.31 19.13 5.51
N ARG A 114 4.20 18.48 5.86
CA ARG A 114 3.56 18.65 7.17
C ARG A 114 4.53 18.23 8.28
N ASP A 115 5.16 17.07 8.17
CA ASP A 115 6.08 16.54 9.18
C ASP A 115 7.29 17.44 9.40
N ARG A 116 7.78 18.12 8.35
CA ARG A 116 8.93 19.04 8.43
C ARG A 116 8.73 20.22 9.39
N ASN A 117 7.51 20.75 9.47
CA ASN A 117 7.18 21.94 10.26
C ASN A 117 6.28 21.64 11.46
N SER A 118 6.07 20.35 11.79
CA SER A 118 5.10 19.94 12.81
C SER A 118 5.72 19.76 14.19
N SER A 119 4.91 20.02 15.22
CA SER A 119 5.22 19.64 16.59
C SER A 119 5.11 18.12 16.78
N TRP A 120 5.78 17.59 17.82
CA TRP A 120 5.72 16.18 18.19
C TRP A 120 4.30 15.63 18.40
N THR A 121 3.35 16.48 18.81
CA THR A 121 1.94 16.07 19.00
C THR A 121 1.23 15.78 17.69
N VAL A 122 1.51 16.57 16.64
CA VAL A 122 1.01 16.31 15.28
C VAL A 122 1.69 15.08 14.69
N TYR A 123 2.98 14.92 14.96
CA TYR A 123 3.78 13.78 14.52
C TYR A 123 3.28 12.43 15.09
N LEU A 124 2.77 12.44 16.33
CA LEU A 124 2.20 11.27 17.01
C LEU A 124 0.68 11.11 16.80
N SER A 125 0.06 11.97 15.99
CA SER A 125 -1.39 11.96 15.80
C SER A 125 -1.87 10.69 15.07
N LEU A 126 -3.00 10.13 15.52
CA LEU A 126 -3.63 8.99 14.86
C LEU A 126 -4.00 9.31 13.40
N THR A 127 -4.40 10.55 13.12
CA THR A 127 -4.68 11.01 11.76
C THR A 127 -3.49 10.79 10.84
N ARG A 128 -2.27 11.12 11.28
CA ARG A 128 -1.04 10.88 10.52
C ARG A 128 -0.81 9.40 10.24
N VAL A 129 -0.94 8.56 11.26
CA VAL A 129 -0.81 7.10 11.11
C VAL A 129 -1.81 6.56 10.09
N CYS A 130 -3.07 6.99 10.16
CA CYS A 130 -4.11 6.60 9.22
C CYS A 130 -3.80 7.05 7.78
N MET A 131 -3.36 8.30 7.58
CA MET A 131 -3.02 8.82 6.24
C MET A 131 -1.85 8.05 5.62
N ILE A 132 -0.80 7.76 6.40
CA ILE A 132 0.36 6.99 5.91
C ILE A 132 -0.08 5.56 5.57
N SER A 133 -0.82 4.90 6.47
CA SER A 133 -1.30 3.53 6.26
C SER A 133 -2.24 3.43 5.06
N SER A 134 -3.18 4.35 4.88
CA SER A 134 -4.09 4.35 3.73
C SER A 134 -3.35 4.57 2.42
N SER A 135 -2.35 5.46 2.41
CA SER A 135 -1.53 5.72 1.22
C SER A 135 -0.71 4.50 0.84
N TYR A 136 -0.13 3.82 1.82
CA TYR A 136 0.60 2.57 1.62
C TYR A 136 -0.29 1.46 1.04
N LYS A 137 -1.48 1.25 1.62
CA LYS A 137 -2.44 0.26 1.11
C LYS A 137 -2.88 0.56 -0.32
N ARG A 138 -3.18 1.83 -0.63
CA ARG A 138 -3.54 2.26 -2.00
C ARG A 138 -2.40 2.00 -2.97
N MET A 139 -1.15 2.28 -2.58
CA MET A 139 0.01 2.06 -3.45
C MET A 139 0.26 0.57 -3.71
N ARG A 140 0.16 -0.28 -2.68
CA ARG A 140 0.27 -1.74 -2.86
C ARG A 140 -0.81 -2.30 -3.77
N ALA A 141 -2.06 -1.87 -3.60
CA ALA A 141 -3.13 -2.26 -4.50
C ALA A 141 -2.88 -1.80 -5.95
N LEU A 142 -2.34 -0.59 -6.14
CA LEU A 142 -1.97 -0.10 -7.47
C LEU A 142 -0.86 -0.95 -8.10
N GLN A 143 0.18 -1.26 -7.33
CA GLN A 143 1.26 -2.15 -7.76
C GLN A 143 0.73 -3.51 -8.19
N ASP A 144 -0.07 -4.17 -7.34
CA ASP A 144 -0.64 -5.49 -7.61
C ASP A 144 -1.51 -5.47 -8.89
N ASN A 145 -2.28 -4.39 -9.11
CA ASN A 145 -3.08 -4.21 -10.32
C ASN A 145 -2.22 -4.03 -11.59
N ILE A 146 -1.11 -3.28 -11.51
CA ILE A 146 -0.16 -3.13 -12.62
C ILE A 146 0.48 -4.47 -12.94
N GLU A 147 1.00 -5.18 -11.94
CA GLU A 147 1.62 -6.50 -12.10
C GLU A 147 0.64 -7.51 -12.70
N HIS A 148 -0.60 -7.54 -12.20
CA HIS A 148 -1.64 -8.40 -12.75
C HIS A 148 -1.97 -8.04 -14.22
N SER A 149 -2.06 -6.76 -14.55
CA SER A 149 -2.31 -6.29 -15.92
C SER A 149 -1.19 -6.73 -16.88
N ILE A 150 0.06 -6.60 -16.45
CA ILE A 150 1.24 -7.06 -17.20
C ILE A 150 1.18 -8.58 -17.42
N ALA A 151 0.86 -9.35 -16.38
CA ALA A 151 0.76 -10.81 -16.48
C ALA A 151 -0.35 -11.25 -17.43
N LEU A 152 -1.53 -10.60 -17.41
CA LEU A 152 -2.63 -10.89 -18.32
C LEU A 152 -2.26 -10.56 -19.77
N SER A 153 -1.66 -9.38 -20.00
CA SER A 153 -1.24 -8.98 -21.35
C SER A 153 -0.20 -9.95 -21.93
N SER A 154 0.77 -10.37 -21.11
CA SER A 154 1.76 -11.38 -21.50
C SER A 154 1.11 -12.72 -21.87
N LYS A 155 0.16 -13.20 -21.05
CA LYS A 155 -0.57 -14.44 -21.33
C LYS A 155 -1.35 -14.35 -22.65
N GLN A 156 -2.10 -13.27 -22.85
CA GLN A 156 -2.89 -13.06 -24.06
C GLN A 156 -2.00 -12.99 -25.31
N HIS A 157 -0.85 -12.32 -25.22
CA HIS A 157 0.11 -12.27 -26.32
C HIS A 157 0.66 -13.65 -26.68
N ASN A 158 1.00 -14.47 -25.69
CA ASN A 158 1.49 -15.83 -25.91
C ASN A 158 0.43 -16.75 -26.51
N GLU A 159 -0.82 -16.64 -26.06
CA GLU A 159 -1.95 -17.39 -26.63
C GLU A 159 -2.20 -17.00 -28.09
N TRP A 160 -2.21 -15.71 -28.40
CA TRP A 160 -2.34 -15.23 -29.78
C TRP A 160 -1.19 -15.70 -30.68
N LYS A 161 0.05 -15.67 -30.18
CA LYS A 161 1.21 -16.18 -30.91
C LYS A 161 1.14 -17.68 -31.15
N LEU A 162 0.59 -18.43 -30.19
CA LEU A 162 0.37 -19.87 -30.36
C LEU A 162 -0.73 -20.15 -31.38
N ASP A 163 -1.84 -19.41 -31.34
CA ASP A 163 -2.92 -19.56 -32.30
C ASP A 163 -2.47 -19.21 -33.73
N SER A 164 -1.77 -18.09 -33.92
CA SER A 164 -1.24 -17.70 -35.24
C SER A 164 -0.25 -18.72 -35.81
N THR A 165 0.65 -19.26 -34.99
CA THR A 165 1.58 -20.33 -35.42
C THR A 165 0.85 -21.62 -35.76
N THR A 166 -0.18 -22.01 -35.00
CA THR A 166 -0.99 -23.19 -35.33
C THR A 166 -1.81 -23.01 -36.60
N GLN A 167 -2.38 -21.82 -36.85
CA GLN A 167 -3.09 -21.50 -38.08
C GLN A 167 -2.15 -21.50 -39.30
N LEU A 168 -0.95 -20.92 -39.19
CA LEU A 168 0.07 -20.98 -40.24
C LEU A 168 0.49 -22.42 -40.55
N ARG A 169 0.69 -23.25 -39.52
CA ARG A 169 0.99 -24.67 -39.69
C ARG A 169 -0.15 -25.40 -40.38
N ARG A 170 -1.42 -25.12 -40.02
CA ARG A 170 -2.58 -25.68 -40.72
C ARG A 170 -2.62 -25.26 -42.19
N ARG A 171 -2.41 -23.97 -42.50
CA ARG A 171 -2.35 -23.47 -43.90
C ARG A 171 -1.27 -24.19 -44.72
N ASN A 172 -0.08 -24.35 -44.17
CA ASN A 172 1.02 -25.05 -44.86
C ASN A 172 0.75 -26.55 -45.07
N ILE A 173 -0.03 -27.19 -44.18
CA ILE A 173 -0.44 -28.59 -44.34
C ILE A 173 -1.57 -28.72 -45.37
N SER A 174 -2.50 -27.75 -45.40
CA SER A 174 -3.64 -27.75 -46.34
C SER A 174 -3.31 -27.24 -47.74
N ASN A 175 -2.12 -26.65 -47.96
CA ASN A 175 -1.68 -26.18 -49.26
C ASN A 175 -0.31 -26.81 -49.62
N PRO A 176 -0.27 -28.12 -49.96
CA PRO A 176 0.94 -28.76 -50.48
C PRO A 176 1.12 -28.34 -51.95
N GLN A 177 1.52 -27.09 -52.17
CA GLN A 177 1.71 -26.59 -53.53
C GLN A 177 3.07 -27.07 -54.05
N SER A 178 2.98 -28.17 -54.81
CA SER A 178 3.84 -28.60 -55.92
C SER A 178 5.35 -28.49 -55.73
N SER A 179 5.95 -29.65 -55.45
CA SER A 179 7.34 -29.97 -55.81
C SER A 179 7.58 -29.54 -57.27
N PRO A 180 8.58 -28.68 -57.58
CA PRO A 180 9.05 -28.56 -58.94
C PRO A 180 9.91 -29.78 -59.22
N ASP A 181 9.32 -30.79 -59.86
CA ASP A 181 10.11 -31.70 -60.68
C ASP A 181 10.62 -30.86 -61.87
N ILE A 182 11.93 -30.65 -61.92
CA ILE A 182 12.87 -30.72 -63.06
C ILE A 182 14.26 -30.27 -62.58
#